data_AF-A0A1D6FYB8-F1
#
_entry.id   AF-A0A1D6FYB8-F1
#
_cell.length_a   1.000
_cell.length_b   1.000
_cell.length_c   1.000
_cell.angle_alpha   90.00
_cell.angle_beta   90.00
_cell.angle_gamma   90.00
#
_symmetry.space_group_name_H-M   'P 1'
#
loop_
_entity.id
_entity.type
_entity.pdbx_description
1 polymer ?
#
loop_
_entity_poly.entity_id
_entity_poly.type
_entity_poly.pdbx_seq_one_letter_code
_entity_poly.pdbx_strand_id
1 'polypeptide(L)'
;MLGRSTIIIARRLCLIKNADYIAVMEEGHLVEMGTHDELLNLDGHTPFNKLLNHASIFELQSHQARQTSTPDSLSRLISLP
;
A
#
# COMPACT_ATOMS: atom_id res chain seq x y z
N MET A 1 -12.23 -17.89 -9.99
CA MET A 1 -12.50 -18.06 -11.44
C MET A 1 -11.81 -19.33 -11.90
N LEU A 2 -12.52 -20.41 -12.25
CA LEU A 2 -11.86 -21.62 -12.75
C LEU A 2 -11.52 -21.47 -14.24
N GLY A 3 -10.27 -21.70 -14.62
CA GLY A 3 -9.84 -21.87 -16.01
C GLY A 3 -9.39 -20.60 -16.75
N ARG A 4 -9.11 -19.49 -16.06
CA ARG A 4 -8.52 -18.28 -16.68
C ARG A 4 -7.29 -17.85 -15.92
N SER A 5 -6.20 -17.63 -16.66
CA SER A 5 -5.00 -16.97 -16.14
C SER A 5 -5.15 -15.47 -16.30
N THR A 6 -4.96 -14.73 -15.21
CA THR A 6 -5.04 -13.27 -15.20
C THR A 6 -3.68 -12.71 -14.85
N ILE A 7 -3.16 -11.83 -15.70
CA ILE A 7 -1.90 -11.12 -15.45
C ILE A 7 -2.26 -9.66 -15.17
N ILE A 8 -1.78 -9.13 -14.04
CA ILE A 8 -2.02 -7.76 -13.60
C ILE A 8 -0.68 -7.04 -13.53
N ILE A 9 -0.52 -5.96 -14.31
CA ILE A 9 0.61 -5.04 -14.16
C ILE A 9 0.14 -3.89 -13.29
N ALA A 10 0.66 -3.80 -12.07
CA ALA A 10 0.20 -2.84 -11.08
C ALA A 10 1.36 -2.05 -10.49
N ARG A 11 1.15 -0.74 -10.35
CA ARG A 11 1.99 0.15 -9.54
C ARG A 11 1.49 0.30 -8.11
N ARG A 12 0.19 0.03 -7.87
CA ARG A 12 -0.43 0.15 -6.54
C ARG A 12 -0.33 -1.18 -5.83
N LEU A 13 0.32 -1.19 -4.67
CA LEU A 13 0.53 -2.42 -3.92
C LEU A 13 -0.77 -3.05 -3.38
N CYS A 14 -1.85 -2.27 -3.22
CA CYS A 14 -3.15 -2.81 -2.84
C CYS A 14 -3.74 -3.80 -3.86
N LEU A 15 -3.32 -3.74 -5.12
CA LEU A 15 -3.76 -4.67 -6.18
C LEU A 15 -3.00 -6.01 -6.14
N ILE A 16 -1.74 -5.99 -5.70
CA ILE A 16 -0.89 -7.19 -5.72
C ILE A 16 -1.00 -8.01 -4.43
N LYS A 17 -1.55 -7.44 -3.33
CA LYS A 17 -1.76 -8.16 -2.07
C LYS A 17 -2.68 -9.39 -2.21
N ASN A 18 -3.62 -9.35 -3.15
CA ASN A 18 -4.57 -10.45 -3.38
C ASN A 18 -4.18 -11.33 -4.57
N ALA A 19 -2.97 -11.18 -5.11
CA ALA A 19 -2.51 -12.00 -6.23
C ALA A 19 -2.05 -13.36 -5.72
N ASP A 20 -2.36 -14.42 -6.47
CA ASP A 20 -1.88 -15.78 -6.17
C ASP A 20 -0.35 -15.88 -6.27
N TYR A 21 0.23 -15.15 -7.23
CA TYR A 21 1.68 -15.02 -7.43
C TYR A 21 2.04 -13.58 -7.78
N ILE A 22 3.16 -13.11 -7.25
CA ILE A 22 3.75 -11.80 -7.51
C ILE A 22 5.08 -12.01 -8.23
N ALA A 23 5.29 -11.28 -9.32
CA ALA A 23 6.56 -11.21 -10.03
C ALA A 23 7.09 -9.78 -9.99
N VAL A 24 8.30 -9.59 -9.46
CA VAL A 24 8.97 -8.29 -9.40
C VAL A 24 9.94 -8.18 -10.56
N MET A 25 9.80 -7.10 -11.33
CA MET A 25 10.69 -6.80 -12.44
C MET A 25 11.52 -5.55 -12.14
N GLU A 26 12.81 -5.60 -12.43
CA GLU A 26 13.74 -4.48 -12.33
C GLU A 26 14.65 -4.49 -13.57
N GLU A 27 14.85 -3.33 -14.18
CA GLU A 27 15.68 -3.17 -15.40
C GLU A 27 15.35 -4.16 -16.54
N GLY A 28 14.07 -4.54 -16.67
CA GLY A 28 13.62 -5.49 -17.71
C GLY A 28 13.86 -6.96 -17.38
N HIS A 29 14.37 -7.28 -16.19
CA HIS A 29 14.63 -8.64 -15.73
C HIS A 29 13.66 -9.03 -14.61
N LEU A 30 13.28 -10.32 -14.57
CA LEU A 30 12.56 -10.91 -13.45
C LEU A 30 13.55 -11.12 -12.31
N VAL A 31 13.44 -10.32 -11.25
CA VAL A 31 14.36 -10.38 -10.11
C VAL A 31 13.83 -11.24 -8.96
N GLU A 32 12.50 -11.28 -8.77
CA GLU A 32 11.86 -12.07 -7.71
C GLU A 32 10.49 -12.59 -8.16
N MET A 33 10.10 -13.77 -7.65
CA MET A 33 8.78 -14.35 -7.87
C MET A 33 8.38 -15.21 -6.67
N GLY A 34 7.13 -15.10 -6.25
CA GLY A 34 6.58 -15.93 -5.17
C GLY A 34 5.20 -15.48 -4.73
N THR A 35 4.69 -16.11 -3.69
CA THR A 35 3.52 -15.64 -2.95
C THR A 35 3.86 -14.40 -2.13
N HIS A 36 2.84 -13.67 -1.67
CA HIS A 36 3.04 -12.49 -0.83
C HIS A 36 3.88 -12.78 0.41
N ASP A 37 3.59 -13.87 1.11
CA ASP A 37 4.25 -14.24 2.36
C ASP A 37 5.70 -14.70 2.13
N GLU A 38 5.97 -15.43 1.05
CA GLU A 38 7.33 -15.85 0.69
C GLU A 38 8.23 -14.63 0.43
N LEU A 39 7.75 -13.66 -0.34
CA LEU A 39 8.51 -12.45 -0.66
C LEU A 39 8.67 -11.51 0.54
N LEU A 40 7.73 -11.53 1.49
CA LEU A 40 7.80 -10.75 2.72
C LEU A 40 8.77 -11.36 3.75
N ASN A 41 8.89 -12.69 3.77
CA ASN A 41 9.76 -13.42 4.70
C ASN A 41 11.23 -13.47 4.25
N LEU A 42 11.53 -13.08 3.01
CA LEU A 42 12.92 -12.82 2.61
C LEU A 42 13.46 -11.58 3.36
N ASP A 43 14.78 -11.54 3.53
CA ASP A 43 15.49 -10.47 4.23
C ASP A 43 15.05 -9.06 3.79
N GLY A 44 15.15 -8.08 4.71
CA GLY A 44 14.66 -6.70 4.54
C GLY A 44 15.18 -5.89 3.33
N HIS A 45 16.12 -6.46 2.55
CA HIS A 45 16.79 -5.82 1.42
C HIS A 45 16.38 -6.39 0.05
N THR A 46 15.23 -7.06 -0.04
CA THR A 46 14.70 -7.50 -1.34
C THR A 46 14.06 -6.38 -2.16
N PRO A 47 14.12 -6.45 -3.50
CA PRO A 47 13.34 -5.59 -4.40
C PRO A 47 11.87 -5.46 -4.01
N PHE A 48 11.21 -6.56 -3.64
CA PHE A 48 9.82 -6.53 -3.17
C PHE A 48 9.63 -5.68 -1.90
N ASN A 49 10.51 -5.82 -0.90
CA ASN A 49 10.42 -5.08 0.35
C ASN A 49 10.72 -3.58 0.16
N LYS A 50 11.60 -3.26 -0.79
CA LYS A 50 11.85 -1.87 -1.23
C LYS A 50 10.59 -1.23 -1.82
N LEU A 51 9.84 -1.95 -2.66
CA LEU A 51 8.57 -1.47 -3.22
C LEU A 51 7.51 -1.26 -2.13
N LEU A 52 7.44 -2.16 -1.15
CA LEU A 52 6.57 -2.02 0.02
C LEU A 52 6.87 -0.74 0.80
N ASN A 53 8.15 -0.50 1.11
CA ASN A 53 8.59 0.68 1.85
C ASN A 53 8.25 2.01 1.15
N HIS A 54 8.34 2.05 -0.18
CA HIS A 54 7.94 3.24 -0.95
C HIS A 54 6.43 3.43 -1.05
N ALA A 55 5.62 2.37 -1.01
CA ALA A 55 4.17 2.47 -1.09
C ALA A 55 3.46 2.83 0.22
N SER A 56 4.11 2.59 1.37
CA SER A 56 3.58 2.94 2.70
C SER A 56 3.27 4.44 2.88
N ILE A 57 3.84 5.32 2.05
CA ILE A 57 3.53 6.76 2.08
C ILE A 57 2.11 7.06 1.54
N PHE A 58 1.52 6.16 0.75
CA PHE A 58 0.28 6.45 0.02
C PHE A 58 -1.01 6.03 0.74
N GLU A 59 -0.96 5.09 1.69
CA GLU A 59 -2.15 4.63 2.44
C GLU A 59 -2.55 5.57 3.59
N LEU A 60 -1.64 6.46 4.03
CA LEU A 60 -1.83 7.34 5.17
C LEU A 60 -2.56 8.65 4.80
N GLN A 61 -2.53 9.05 3.52
CA GLN A 61 -3.16 10.30 3.06
C GLN A 61 -4.64 10.14 2.66
N SER A 62 -5.12 8.92 2.41
CA SER A 62 -6.52 8.69 2.00
C SER A 62 -7.53 8.66 3.16
N HIS A 63 -7.08 8.45 4.41
CA HIS A 63 -7.94 8.50 5.60
C HIS A 63 -8.02 9.88 6.29
N GLN A 64 -7.05 10.79 6.05
CA GLN A 64 -7.09 12.13 6.66
C GLN A 64 -7.95 13.15 5.90
N ALA A 65 -8.33 12.88 4.65
CA ALA A 65 -9.09 13.85 3.84
C ALA A 65 -10.63 13.83 4.07
N ARG A 66 -11.15 13.12 5.08
CA ARG A 66 -12.60 13.06 5.37
C ARG A 66 -13.03 13.49 6.78
N GLN A 67 -12.15 14.05 7.60
CA GLN A 67 -12.53 14.59 8.91
C GLN A 67 -12.03 16.03 9.11
N THR A 68 -12.55 16.96 8.30
CA THR A 68 -12.46 18.40 8.59
C THR A 68 -13.82 19.06 8.33
N SER A 69 -14.73 18.90 9.28
CA SER A 69 -15.92 19.73 9.48
C SER A 69 -16.43 19.36 10.87
N THR A 70 -16.26 20.12 11.94
CA THR A 70 -16.23 21.57 12.15
C THR A 70 -15.49 21.85 13.47
N PRO A 71 -14.76 22.97 13.63
CA PRO A 71 -14.23 23.35 14.94
C PRO A 71 -15.33 24.09 15.72
N ASP A 72 -16.24 23.33 16.33
CA ASP A 72 -17.21 23.84 17.32
C ASP A 72 -16.55 24.08 18.70
N SER A 73 -15.30 24.57 18.69
CA SER A 73 -14.46 24.78 19.86
C SER A 73 -14.21 26.26 20.16
N LEU A 74 -14.70 27.18 19.32
CA LEU A 74 -14.64 28.63 19.60
C LEU A 74 -15.75 29.11 20.55
N SER A 75 -16.73 28.27 20.88
CA SER A 75 -17.78 28.55 21.87
C SER A 75 -17.29 28.47 23.32
N ARG A 76 -16.08 27.94 23.58
CA ARG A 76 -15.48 27.83 24.93
C ARG A 76 -14.52 28.95 25.31
N LEU A 77 -14.29 29.93 24.44
CA LEU A 77 -13.32 31.03 24.66
C LEU A 77 -13.97 32.40 24.93
N ILE A 78 -15.30 32.45 25.09
CA ILE A 78 -16.05 33.69 25.41
C ILE A 78 -16.95 33.50 26.65
N SER A 79 -16.59 32.64 27.59
CA SER A 79 -17.25 32.63 28.90
C SER A 79 -16.26 32.39 30.03
N LEU A 80 -16.24 33.38 30.94
CA LEU A 80 -15.64 33.47 32.28
C LEU A 80 -14.27 34.16 32.39
N PRO A 81 -14.10 35.01 33.42
CA PRO A 81 -14.96 36.10 33.88
C PRO A 81 -14.38 37.49 33.56
#